data_AF-A0A959NEF9-F1
#
_entry.id   AF-A0A959NEF9-F1
#
_cell.length_a   1.000
_cell.length_b   1.000
_cell.length_c   1.000
_cell.angle_alpha   90.00
_cell.angle_beta   90.00
_cell.angle_gamma   90.00
#
_symmetry.space_group_name_H-M   'P 1'
#
loop_
_entity.id
_entity.type
_entity.pdbx_description
1 polymer ?
#
loop_
_entity_poly.entity_id
_entity_poly.type
_entity_poly.pdbx_seq_one_letter_code
_entity_poly.pdbx_strand_id
1 'polypeptide(L)' 'QRLEEAKSLIVENNLSIHKIVLLKSTPSHPATRCIFYGTKNKQKHLVHIDEIIIKSKENKYTTEFITYLKDYYLAFE' A
#
# COMPACT_ATOMS: atom_id res chain seq x y z
N GLN A 1 -9.74 9.21 7.59
CA GLN A 1 -10.18 10.41 6.84
C GLN A 1 -9.58 10.45 5.44
N ARG A 2 -8.27 10.73 5.26
CA ARG A 2 -7.65 10.82 3.91
C ARG A 2 -7.78 9.59 3.00
N LEU A 3 -7.80 8.38 3.56
CA LEU A 3 -7.99 7.14 2.79
C LEU A 3 -9.38 7.08 2.13
N GLU A 4 -10.43 7.45 2.88
CA GLU A 4 -11.79 7.44 2.36
C GLU A 4 -12.00 8.56 1.34
N GLU A 5 -11.42 9.73 1.57
CA GLU A 5 -11.39 10.82 0.58
C GLU A 5 -10.72 10.40 -0.73
N ALA A 6 -9.58 9.70 -0.65
CA ALA A 6 -8.91 9.17 -1.84
C ALA A 6 -9.76 8.12 -2.57
N LYS A 7 -10.45 7.22 -1.85
CA LYS A 7 -11.35 6.23 -2.46
C LYS A 7 -12.50 6.92 -3.22
N SER A 8 -13.11 7.96 -2.63
CA SER A 8 -14.17 8.72 -3.28
C SER A 8 -13.67 9.35 -4.59
N LEU A 9 -12.52 10.02 -4.56
CA LEU A 9 -11.92 10.63 -5.75
C LEU A 9 -11.64 9.61 -6.85
N ILE A 10 -11.16 8.42 -6.50
CA ILE A 10 -10.88 7.34 -7.48
C ILE A 10 -12.19 6.90 -8.16
N VAL A 11 -13.26 6.71 -7.41
CA VAL A 11 -14.58 6.34 -7.95
C VAL A 11 -15.16 7.44 -8.83
N GLU A 12 -15.06 8.70 -8.40
CA GLU A 12 -15.50 9.88 -9.16
C GLU A 12 -14.79 9.99 -10.52
N ASN A 13 -13.52 9.58 -10.58
CA ASN A 13 -12.71 9.59 -11.79
C ASN A 13 -12.87 8.33 -12.66
N ASN A 14 -13.94 7.54 -12.45
CA ASN A 14 -14.24 6.31 -13.19
C ASN A 14 -13.14 5.24 -13.11
N LEU A 15 -12.37 5.23 -12.01
CA LEU A 15 -11.36 4.21 -11.75
C LEU A 15 -11.92 3.15 -10.79
N SER A 16 -11.47 1.89 -10.93
CA SER A 16 -11.69 0.83 -9.95
C SER A 16 -10.43 0.62 -9.11
N ILE A 17 -10.64 0.26 -7.85
CA ILE A 17 -9.57 -0.19 -6.94
C ILE A 17 -9.67 -1.71 -6.84
N HIS A 18 -8.56 -2.38 -7.07
CA HIS A 18 -8.43 -3.83 -6.87
C HIS A 18 -7.68 -4.16 -5.60
N LYS A 19 -6.69 -3.32 -5.25
CA LYS A 19 -5.86 -3.52 -4.07
C LYS A 19 -5.46 -2.19 -3.44
N ILE A 20 -5.43 -2.17 -2.11
CA ILE A 20 -4.90 -1.07 -1.29
C ILE A 20 -3.76 -1.65 -0.47
N VAL A 21 -2.60 -1.00 -0.52
CA VAL A 21 -1.47 -1.33 0.34
C VAL A 21 -1.29 -0.23 1.36
N LEU A 22 -1.34 -0.59 2.64
CA LEU A 22 -1.16 0.30 3.78
C LEU A 22 0.26 0.14 4.33
N LEU A 23 1.05 1.21 4.27
CA LEU A 23 2.41 1.20 4.79
C LEU A 23 2.44 1.71 6.23
N LYS A 24 2.91 0.88 7.15
CA LYS A 24 2.99 1.18 8.58
C LYS A 24 4.44 1.16 9.05
N SER A 25 4.83 2.12 9.88
CA SER A 25 6.19 2.17 10.45
C SER A 25 6.48 0.97 11.34
N THR A 26 5.53 0.60 12.20
CA THR A 26 5.52 -0.65 13.00
C THR A 26 4.08 -1.19 13.09
N PRO A 27 3.84 -2.41 13.61
CA PRO A 27 2.49 -2.98 13.69
C PRO A 27 1.50 -2.13 14.50
N SER A 28 1.98 -1.37 15.49
CA SER A 28 1.17 -0.55 16.39
C SER A 28 0.90 0.86 15.86
N HIS A 29 1.63 1.31 14.85
CA HIS A 29 1.43 2.65 14.27
C HIS A 29 0.32 2.63 13.22
N PRO A 30 -0.43 3.74 13.06
CA PRO A 30 -1.33 3.89 11.92
C PRO A 30 -0.53 3.91 10.61
N ALA A 31 -1.21 3.59 9.51
CA ALA A 31 -0.61 3.67 8.18
C ALA A 31 -0.26 5.13 7.84
N THR A 32 0.97 5.34 7.37
CA THR A 32 1.48 6.67 6.99
C THR A 32 1.40 6.91 5.49
N ARG A 33 1.36 5.84 4.70
CA ARG A 33 1.15 5.89 3.24
C ARG A 33 0.13 4.86 2.82
N CYS A 34 -0.56 5.15 1.73
CA CYS A 34 -1.42 4.21 1.03
C CYS A 34 -1.03 4.19 -0.45
N ILE A 35 -1.03 2.99 -1.04
CA ILE A 35 -0.83 2.78 -2.47
C ILE A 35 -2.09 2.12 -3.00
N PHE A 36 -2.65 2.68 -4.07
CA PHE A 36 -3.83 2.14 -4.73
C PHE A 36 -3.40 1.46 -6.03
N TYR A 37 -3.80 0.21 -6.19
CA TYR A 37 -3.69 -0.51 -7.44
C TYR A 37 -5.08 -0.65 -8.05
N GLY A 38 -5.20 -0.16 -9.28
CA GLY A 38 -6.49 0.14 -9.89
C GLY A 38 -6.46 0.05 -11.41
N THR A 39 -7.63 0.11 -12.03
CA THR A 39 -7.77 0.20 -13.49
C THR A 39 -8.80 1.24 -13.88
N LYS A 40 -8.80 1.69 -15.15
CA LYS A 40 -9.81 2.63 -15.67
C LYS A 40 -11.20 2.01 -15.92
N ASN A 41 -11.37 0.72 -15.65
CA ASN A 41 -12.65 0.03 -15.89
C ASN A 41 -13.48 0.01 -14.61
N LYS A 42 -14.77 0.34 -14.69
CA LYS A 42 -15.72 0.37 -13.57
C LYS A 42 -16.16 -1.00 -13.05
N GLN A 43 -15.49 -2.08 -13.45
CA GLN A 43 -15.81 -3.39 -12.92
C GLN A 43 -15.65 -3.38 -11.38
N LYS A 44 -16.68 -3.89 -10.70
CA LYS A 44 -16.65 -4.05 -9.24
C LYS A 44 -15.76 -5.23 -8.93
N HIS A 45 -14.61 -4.95 -8.32
CA HIS A 45 -13.71 -5.97 -7.83
C HIS A 45 -13.76 -6.01 -6.30
N LEU A 46 -13.52 -7.20 -5.73
CA LEU A 46 -13.23 -7.30 -4.31
C LEU A 46 -11.92 -6.56 -4.05
N VAL A 47 -11.98 -5.53 -3.20
CA VAL A 47 -10.80 -4.75 -2.84
C VAL A 47 -9.99 -5.54 -1.83
N HIS A 48 -8.80 -5.97 -2.22
CA HIS A 48 -7.85 -6.59 -1.30
C HIS A 48 -7.08 -5.51 -0.53
N ILE A 49 -6.93 -5.68 0.79
CA ILE A 49 -6.17 -4.74 1.63
C ILE A 49 -4.99 -5.49 2.22
N ASP A 50 -3.79 -5.04 1.85
CA ASP A 50 -2.53 -5.53 2.40
C ASP A 50 -1.90 -4.49 3.31
N GLU A 51 -1.16 -4.96 4.31
CA GLU A 51 -0.31 -4.13 5.14
C GLU A 51 1.15 -4.47 4.87
N ILE A 52 1.98 -3.46 4.63
CA ILE A 52 3.43 -3.59 4.67
C ILE A 52 3.92 -2.92 5.94
N ILE A 53 4.63 -3.68 6.76
CA ILE A 53 5.18 -3.19 8.03
C ILE A 53 6.68 -2.96 7.83
N ILE A 54 7.15 -1.73 8.02
CA ILE A 54 8.55 -1.37 7.81
C ILE A 54 9.45 -2.00 8.89
N LYS A 55 9.09 -1.85 10.16
CA LYS A 55 9.87 -2.36 11.30
C LYS A 55 9.04 -3.23 12.23
N SER A 56 9.66 -4.27 12.78
CA SER A 56 9.09 -5.09 13.85
C SER A 56 8.99 -4.32 15.17
N LYS A 57 8.38 -4.95 16.19
CA LYS A 57 8.33 -4.41 17.56
C LYS A 57 9.72 -4.21 18.17
N GLU A 58 10.72 -4.96 17.70
CA GLU A 58 12.13 -4.87 18.12
C GLU A 58 12.91 -3.81 17.35
N ASN A 59 12.23 -2.94 16.58
CA ASN A 59 12.84 -1.86 15.78
C ASN A 59 13.78 -2.35 14.65
N LYS A 60 13.71 -3.62 14.27
CA LYS A 60 14.41 -4.20 13.11
C LYS A 60 13.53 -4.11 11.86
N TYR A 61 14.11 -3.88 10.69
CA TYR A 61 13.35 -3.93 9.43
C TYR A 61 12.78 -5.33 9.19
N THR A 62 11.56 -5.41 8.66
CA THR A 62 10.93 -6.71 8.36
C THR A 62 11.53 -7.32 7.10
N THR A 63 11.51 -8.66 7.01
CA THR A 63 11.99 -9.39 5.82
C THR A 63 11.22 -9.00 4.57
N GLU A 64 9.90 -8.79 4.69
CA GLU A 64 9.04 -8.32 3.60
C GLU A 64 9.52 -6.96 3.09
N PHE A 65 9.69 -5.98 3.97
CA PHE A 65 10.16 -4.64 3.59
C PHE A 65 11.56 -4.67 2.97
N ILE A 66 12.49 -5.45 3.55
CA ILE A 66 13.85 -5.63 2.99
C ILE A 66 13.77 -6.22 1.58
N THR A 67 12.86 -7.17 1.34
CA THR A 67 12.71 -7.81 0.03
C THR A 67 12.32 -6.80 -1.05
N TYR A 68 11.40 -5.88 -0.75
CA TYR A 68 11.06 -4.80 -1.68
C TYR A 68 12.22 -3.83 -1.97
N LEU A 69 13.15 -3.66 -1.02
CA LEU A 69 14.32 -2.81 -1.23
C LEU A 69 15.40 -3.48 -2.09
N LYS A 70 15.43 -4.81 -2.19
CA LYS A 70 16.44 -5.51 -2.98
C LYS A 70 16.44 -5.04 -4.44
N ASP A 71 15.26 -4.98 -5.06
CA ASP A 71 15.12 -4.55 -6.45
C ASP A 71 15.58 -3.09 -6.65
N TYR A 72 15.38 -2.23 -5.65
CA TYR A 72 15.84 -0.84 -5.70
C TYR A 72 17.37 -0.74 -5.71
N TYR A 73 18.06 -1.55 -4.91
CA TYR A 73 19.53 -1.54 -4.85
C TYR A 73 20.18 -2.30 -6.01
N LEU A 74 19.53 -3.33 -6.54
CA LEU A 74 20.01 -4.08 -7.71
C LEU A 74 19.90 -3.27 -9.02
N ALA A 75 19.04 -2.25 -9.09
CA ALA A 75 18.93 -1.37 -10.24
C ALA A 75 20.13 -0.42 -10.44
N PHE A 76 21.08 -0.41 -9.50
CA PHE A 76 22.29 0.43 -9.54
C PHE A 76 23.59 -0.38 -9.74
N GLU A 77 23.50 -1.65 -10.15
CA GLU A 77 24.66 -2.46 -10.59
C GLU A 77 24.81 -2.50 -12.12
#